data_AF-A0AAE0CI47-F1
#
_entry.id   AF-A0AAE0CI47-F1
#
_cell.length_a   1.000
_cell.length_b   1.000
_cell.length_c   1.000
_cell.angle_alpha   90.00
_cell.angle_beta   90.00
_cell.angle_gamma   90.00
#
_symmetry.space_group_name_H-M   'P 1'
#
loop_
_entity.id
_entity.type
_entity.pdbx_description
1 polymer ?
#
loop_
_entity_poly.entity_id
_entity_poly.type
_entity_poly.pdbx_seq_one_letter_code
_entity_poly.pdbx_strand_id
1 'polypeptide(L)'
;MEAETSSEKRKRGKQEKFLLKECGGAEGCVVKIDVEDSSTTGAAAVDNMSYENQHLRSLESSPVLRFVQSLEEFQLMPQKPHFSPLDECEAVFREGLVLKHMMTLVNVVKETSKLQVNASGSIMNALLKCLPELESHGFEIKDVRSRLLEMQTTKKSREHLQTKLEKVKCEIKMGTHEGTKIDAELIDSIEKIKDLEGNAYINEQGK
;
A
#
# COMPACT_ATOMS: atom_id res chain seq x y z
N MET A 1 -21.62 33.73 -47.50
CA MET A 1 -22.55 33.15 -46.51
C MET A 1 -23.50 32.27 -47.29
N GLU A 2 -23.64 30.97 -47.09
CA GLU A 2 -22.95 29.93 -46.33
C GLU A 2 -23.04 28.66 -47.20
N ALA A 3 -22.04 27.80 -47.16
CA ALA A 3 -22.06 26.52 -47.87
C ALA A 3 -22.38 25.40 -46.87
N GLU A 4 -23.35 24.56 -47.23
CA GLU A 4 -23.65 23.30 -46.56
C GLU A 4 -22.50 22.30 -46.72
N THR A 5 -22.30 21.45 -45.70
CA THR A 5 -21.94 20.00 -45.77
C THR A 5 -21.65 19.56 -44.33
N SER A 6 -22.36 18.60 -43.75
CA SER A 6 -22.32 17.14 -43.95
C SER A 6 -21.66 16.46 -42.75
N SER A 7 -22.29 15.36 -42.35
CA SER A 7 -22.18 14.58 -41.13
C SER A 7 -20.87 13.82 -40.94
N GLU A 8 -20.41 13.68 -39.69
CA GLU A 8 -19.81 12.41 -39.23
C GLU A 8 -19.85 12.27 -37.70
N LYS A 9 -20.77 11.44 -37.19
CA LYS A 9 -20.79 11.02 -35.78
C LYS A 9 -19.75 9.92 -35.57
N ARG A 10 -18.65 10.22 -34.87
CA ARG A 10 -17.68 9.19 -34.44
C ARG A 10 -18.17 8.50 -33.16
N LYS A 11 -18.73 7.29 -33.32
CA LYS A 11 -18.79 6.26 -32.29
C LYS A 11 -17.43 5.53 -32.23
N ARG A 12 -16.68 5.67 -31.14
CA ARG A 12 -15.60 4.77 -30.68
C ARG A 12 -15.51 4.94 -29.17
N GLY A 13 -15.42 3.93 -28.32
CA GLY A 13 -15.45 2.48 -28.46
C GLY A 13 -15.60 1.98 -27.02
N LYS A 14 -16.39 0.93 -26.82
CA LYS A 14 -16.59 0.31 -25.51
C LYS A 14 -15.21 -0.12 -24.99
N GLN A 15 -14.79 0.33 -23.81
CA GLN A 15 -13.58 -0.19 -23.18
C GLN A 15 -13.81 -1.67 -22.90
N GLU A 16 -13.21 -2.51 -23.73
CA GLU A 16 -13.16 -3.94 -23.54
C GLU A 16 -12.15 -4.20 -22.43
N LYS A 17 -12.66 -4.51 -21.24
CA LYS A 17 -11.84 -4.92 -20.10
C LYS A 17 -11.19 -6.26 -20.48
N PHE A 18 -9.90 -6.25 -20.81
CA PHE A 18 -9.08 -7.45 -20.78
C PHE A 18 -8.85 -7.85 -19.32
N LEU A 19 -9.85 -8.52 -18.74
CA LEU A 19 -9.67 -9.32 -17.54
C LEU A 19 -8.98 -10.60 -17.98
N LEU A 20 -7.66 -10.67 -17.78
CA LEU A 20 -6.95 -11.93 -17.71
C LEU A 20 -7.62 -12.74 -16.59
N LYS A 21 -8.41 -13.73 -16.99
CA LYS A 21 -9.09 -14.67 -16.11
C LYS A 21 -8.01 -15.39 -15.30
N GLU A 22 -8.12 -15.30 -13.99
CA GLU A 22 -7.32 -16.14 -13.09
C GLU A 22 -7.56 -17.61 -13.45
N CYS A 23 -6.48 -18.37 -13.54
CA CYS A 23 -6.54 -19.79 -13.79
C CYS A 23 -7.08 -20.48 -12.53
N GLY A 24 -8.41 -20.54 -12.42
CA GLY A 24 -9.15 -21.45 -11.55
C GLY A 24 -9.75 -22.55 -12.42
N GLY A 25 -9.34 -23.79 -12.19
CA GLY A 25 -9.71 -24.95 -12.99
C GLY A 25 -11.19 -25.36 -12.90
N ALA A 26 -11.66 -25.99 -13.98
CA ALA A 26 -12.47 -27.23 -13.99
C ALA A 26 -12.91 -27.59 -15.41
N GLU A 27 -12.66 -28.86 -15.75
CA GLU A 27 -13.41 -29.78 -16.63
C GLU A 27 -13.70 -29.45 -18.10
N GLY A 28 -13.06 -30.25 -18.98
CA GLY A 28 -13.78 -31.08 -19.96
C GLY A 28 -13.92 -30.55 -21.39
N CYS A 29 -13.08 -31.04 -22.32
CA CYS A 29 -13.52 -31.70 -23.55
C CYS A 29 -12.30 -32.33 -24.26
N VAL A 30 -12.26 -33.66 -24.36
CA VAL A 30 -11.26 -34.38 -25.15
C VAL A 30 -11.76 -34.41 -26.59
N VAL A 31 -11.06 -33.72 -27.50
CA VAL A 31 -11.16 -34.04 -28.94
C VAL A 31 -10.00 -34.97 -29.27
N LYS A 32 -10.32 -36.26 -29.48
CA LYS A 32 -9.41 -37.24 -30.06
C LYS A 32 -9.16 -36.86 -31.51
N ILE A 33 -7.90 -36.71 -31.87
CA ILE A 33 -7.46 -36.76 -33.26
C ILE A 33 -6.45 -37.90 -33.32
N ASP A 34 -6.90 -39.03 -33.85
CA ASP A 34 -6.05 -40.16 -34.17
C ASP A 34 -5.23 -39.81 -35.43
N VAL A 35 -3.90 -39.85 -35.33
CA VAL A 35 -3.00 -39.92 -36.49
C VAL A 35 -2.01 -41.04 -36.21
N GLU A 36 -2.19 -42.14 -36.94
CA GLU A 36 -1.29 -43.29 -36.92
C GLU A 36 0.05 -42.99 -37.61
N ASP A 37 1.10 -43.25 -36.85
CA ASP A 37 2.37 -43.93 -37.10
C ASP A 37 3.13 -43.79 -38.43
N SER A 38 4.40 -43.42 -38.31
CA SER A 38 5.48 -44.00 -39.11
C SER A 38 6.78 -43.97 -38.30
N SER A 39 7.27 -45.16 -37.96
CA SER A 39 8.49 -45.45 -37.23
C SER A 39 9.76 -44.82 -37.82
N THR A 40 10.71 -44.42 -36.97
CA THR A 40 12.14 -44.73 -37.14
C THR A 40 12.85 -44.65 -35.79
N THR A 41 13.50 -45.76 -35.45
CA THR A 41 14.36 -45.99 -34.28
C THR A 41 15.59 -45.08 -34.26
N GLY A 42 15.84 -44.45 -33.12
CA GLY A 42 17.11 -43.82 -32.77
C GLY A 42 17.21 -43.72 -31.25
N ALA A 43 18.03 -44.59 -30.65
CA ALA A 43 18.28 -44.59 -29.22
C ALA A 43 18.99 -43.29 -28.81
N ALA A 44 18.29 -42.43 -28.07
CA ALA A 44 18.90 -41.41 -27.25
C ALA A 44 18.39 -41.63 -25.82
N ALA A 45 19.33 -41.72 -24.88
CA ALA A 45 19.05 -41.82 -23.46
C ALA A 45 18.00 -40.78 -23.08
N VAL A 46 16.85 -41.25 -22.61
CA VAL A 46 15.84 -40.40 -21.99
C VAL A 46 16.45 -39.92 -20.69
N ASP A 47 17.16 -38.81 -20.77
CA ASP A 47 17.52 -38.00 -19.61
C ASP A 47 16.18 -37.57 -19.01
N ASN A 48 15.77 -38.29 -17.97
CA ASN A 48 14.52 -38.08 -17.24
C ASN A 48 14.69 -36.82 -16.35
N MET A 49 15.08 -35.72 -16.97
CA MET A 49 15.02 -34.38 -16.41
C MET A 49 13.55 -34.00 -16.38
N SER A 50 12.96 -34.05 -15.18
CA SER A 50 11.61 -33.53 -14.90
C SER A 50 11.36 -32.24 -15.71
N TYR A 51 10.26 -32.20 -16.46
CA TYR A 51 9.83 -31.06 -17.29
C TYR A 51 9.91 -29.73 -16.52
N GLU A 52 9.72 -29.76 -15.20
CA GLU A 52 9.80 -28.58 -14.33
C GLU A 52 11.21 -27.94 -14.29
N ASN A 53 12.27 -28.73 -14.41
CA ASN A 53 13.65 -28.23 -14.40
C ASN A 53 14.07 -27.55 -15.71
N GLN A 54 13.38 -27.79 -16.83
CA GLN A 54 13.69 -27.09 -18.09
C GLN A 54 13.09 -25.69 -18.10
N HIS A 55 11.89 -25.51 -17.55
CA HIS A 55 11.21 -24.22 -17.52
C HIS A 55 11.87 -23.23 -16.55
N LEU A 56 12.27 -23.68 -15.35
CA LEU A 56 13.01 -22.83 -14.41
C LEU A 56 14.36 -22.39 -14.99
N ARG A 57 15.07 -23.28 -15.71
CA ARG A 57 16.33 -22.92 -16.39
C ARG A 57 16.15 -21.96 -17.56
N SER A 58 15.03 -22.05 -18.29
CA SER A 58 14.71 -21.06 -19.33
C SER A 58 14.53 -19.66 -18.74
N LEU A 59 13.96 -19.59 -17.54
CA LEU A 59 13.70 -18.35 -16.82
C LEU A 59 15.00 -17.67 -16.34
N GLU A 60 15.96 -18.45 -15.86
CA GLU A 60 17.30 -17.96 -15.49
C GLU A 60 18.08 -17.37 -16.68
N SER A 61 17.77 -17.82 -17.91
CA SER A 61 18.42 -17.31 -19.11
C SER A 61 17.85 -15.98 -19.62
N SER A 62 16.63 -15.60 -19.19
CA SER A 62 15.93 -14.40 -19.65
C SER A 62 16.71 -13.11 -19.34
N PRO A 63 17.03 -12.29 -20.37
CA PRO A 63 17.65 -10.99 -20.17
C PRO A 63 16.77 -10.01 -19.38
N VAL A 64 15.45 -10.08 -19.55
CA VAL A 64 14.50 -9.17 -18.90
C VAL A 64 14.43 -9.45 -17.41
N LEU A 65 14.39 -10.73 -17.03
CA LEU A 65 14.36 -11.11 -15.62
C LEU A 65 15.69 -10.82 -14.93
N ARG A 66 16.82 -11.02 -15.62
CA ARG A 66 18.14 -10.60 -15.12
C ARG A 66 18.23 -9.09 -14.91
N PHE A 67 17.62 -8.29 -15.78
CA PHE A 67 17.53 -6.85 -15.56
C PHE A 67 16.76 -6.53 -14.27
N VAL A 68 15.62 -7.16 -14.03
CA VAL A 68 14.84 -6.92 -12.80
C VAL A 68 15.62 -7.34 -11.54
N GLN A 69 16.35 -8.46 -11.60
CA GLN A 69 17.23 -8.89 -10.49
C GLN A 69 18.36 -7.90 -10.22
N SER A 70 18.79 -7.11 -11.22
CA SER A 70 19.81 -6.08 -11.06
C SER A 70 19.30 -4.77 -10.44
N LEU A 71 17.98 -4.62 -10.29
CA LEU A 71 17.39 -3.43 -9.64
C LEU A 71 17.76 -3.39 -8.16
N GLU A 72 17.93 -2.18 -7.64
CA GLU A 72 18.38 -1.92 -6.26
C GLU A 72 17.53 -2.67 -5.23
N GLU A 73 16.21 -2.72 -5.43
CA GLU A 73 15.29 -3.38 -4.51
C GLU A 73 15.55 -4.89 -4.40
N PHE A 74 15.92 -5.55 -5.49
CA PHE A 74 16.33 -6.97 -5.49
C PHE A 74 17.76 -7.17 -5.02
N GLN A 75 18.65 -6.19 -5.16
CA GLN A 75 19.99 -6.25 -4.60
C GLN A 75 19.96 -6.09 -3.07
N LEU A 76 19.09 -5.23 -2.55
CA LEU A 76 18.88 -5.01 -1.11
C LEU A 76 18.18 -6.19 -0.45
N MET A 77 17.22 -6.80 -1.14
CA MET A 77 16.50 -7.98 -0.67
C MET A 77 16.53 -9.08 -1.74
N PRO A 78 17.65 -9.81 -1.88
CA PRO A 78 17.76 -10.90 -2.83
C PRO A 78 16.75 -12.01 -2.51
N GLN A 79 15.98 -12.41 -3.51
CA GLN A 79 14.97 -13.47 -3.36
C GLN A 79 15.07 -14.52 -4.47
N LYS A 80 14.63 -15.73 -4.16
CA LYS A 80 14.49 -16.86 -5.11
C LYS A 80 13.08 -17.46 -4.99
N PRO A 81 12.03 -16.73 -5.43
CA PRO A 81 10.66 -17.22 -5.44
C PRO A 81 10.52 -18.51 -6.27
N HIS A 82 9.65 -19.42 -5.84
CA HIS A 82 9.48 -20.73 -6.47
C HIS A 82 8.55 -20.70 -7.69
N PHE A 83 7.62 -19.75 -7.76
CA PHE A 83 6.66 -19.60 -8.87
C PHE A 83 5.80 -20.83 -9.21
N SER A 84 5.76 -21.87 -8.38
CA SER A 84 5.00 -23.11 -8.61
C SER A 84 3.53 -22.92 -9.06
N PRO A 85 2.78 -21.90 -8.60
CA PRO A 85 1.42 -21.66 -9.13
C PRO A 85 1.37 -21.39 -10.64
N LEU A 86 2.49 -21.01 -11.26
CA LEU A 86 2.60 -20.75 -12.69
C LEU A 86 2.85 -22.02 -13.52
N ASP A 87 3.02 -23.18 -12.87
CA ASP A 87 3.27 -24.45 -13.59
C ASP A 87 2.07 -24.89 -14.43
N GLU A 88 0.87 -24.48 -14.02
CA GLU A 88 -0.40 -24.72 -14.73
C GLU A 88 -0.66 -23.70 -15.85
N CYS A 89 0.11 -22.59 -15.91
CA CYS A 89 -0.09 -21.55 -16.91
C CYS A 89 0.50 -21.94 -18.28
N GLU A 90 -0.08 -21.46 -19.37
CA GLU A 90 0.48 -21.69 -20.70
C GLU A 90 1.90 -21.11 -20.81
N ALA A 91 2.83 -21.87 -21.40
CA ALA A 91 4.26 -21.52 -21.46
C ALA A 91 4.50 -20.12 -22.05
N VAL A 92 3.68 -19.69 -23.00
CA VAL A 92 3.78 -18.38 -23.67
C VAL A 92 3.55 -17.19 -22.72
N PHE A 93 2.83 -17.38 -21.61
CA PHE A 93 2.55 -16.31 -20.64
C PHE A 93 3.45 -16.36 -19.39
N ARG A 94 4.14 -17.49 -19.14
CA ARG A 94 4.87 -17.70 -17.88
C ARG A 94 5.90 -16.63 -17.60
N GLU A 95 6.74 -16.28 -18.58
CA GLU A 95 7.75 -15.23 -18.40
C GLU A 95 7.12 -13.87 -18.04
N GLY A 96 6.02 -13.51 -18.70
CA GLY A 96 5.29 -12.27 -18.42
C GLY A 96 4.68 -12.25 -17.01
N LEU A 97 4.18 -13.38 -16.53
CA LEU A 97 3.64 -13.53 -15.18
C LEU A 97 4.76 -13.46 -14.12
N VAL A 98 5.87 -14.15 -14.34
CA VAL A 98 7.07 -14.03 -13.48
C VAL A 98 7.51 -12.57 -13.39
N LEU A 99 7.64 -11.90 -14.55
CA LEU A 99 8.02 -10.50 -14.62
C LEU A 99 7.05 -9.60 -13.83
N LYS A 100 5.73 -9.83 -13.97
CA LYS A 100 4.69 -9.13 -13.19
C LYS A 100 4.96 -9.27 -11.69
N HIS A 101 5.16 -10.48 -11.19
CA HIS A 101 5.36 -10.70 -9.75
C HIS A 101 6.68 -10.10 -9.25
N MET A 102 7.78 -10.28 -9.98
CA MET A 102 9.07 -9.68 -9.63
C MET A 102 8.99 -8.15 -9.58
N MET A 103 8.38 -7.52 -10.59
CA MET A 103 8.20 -6.07 -10.62
C MET A 103 7.25 -5.58 -9.53
N THR A 104 6.26 -6.40 -9.17
CA THR A 104 5.37 -6.10 -8.03
C THR A 104 6.16 -6.06 -6.72
N LEU A 105 7.08 -7.00 -6.48
CA LEU A 105 7.98 -6.95 -5.33
C LEU A 105 8.80 -5.65 -5.33
N VAL A 106 9.46 -5.33 -6.45
CA VAL A 106 10.27 -4.11 -6.61
C VAL A 106 9.45 -2.88 -6.22
N ASN A 107 8.25 -2.73 -6.77
CA ASN A 107 7.38 -1.60 -6.47
C ASN A 107 6.96 -1.58 -5.00
N VAL A 108 6.59 -2.72 -4.42
CA VAL A 108 6.21 -2.80 -3.01
C VAL A 108 7.36 -2.38 -2.10
N VAL A 109 8.57 -2.87 -2.34
CA VAL A 109 9.77 -2.55 -1.55
C VAL A 109 10.11 -1.08 -1.69
N LYS A 110 10.13 -0.57 -2.93
CA LYS A 110 10.42 0.83 -3.24
C LYS A 110 9.43 1.79 -2.59
N GLU A 111 8.14 1.48 -2.65
CA GLU A 111 7.12 2.34 -2.06
C GLU A 111 7.15 2.24 -0.52
N THR A 112 7.42 1.05 0.02
CA THR A 112 7.59 0.87 1.47
C THR A 112 8.80 1.63 2.02
N SER A 113 9.90 1.74 1.25
CA SER A 113 11.10 2.48 1.70
C SER A 113 10.91 4.00 1.70
N LYS A 114 10.10 4.54 0.78
CA LYS A 114 9.77 5.97 0.69
C LYS A 114 8.66 6.41 1.63
N LEU A 115 7.98 5.44 2.24
CA LEU A 115 6.77 5.66 3.01
C LEU A 115 7.10 6.49 4.27
N GLN A 116 6.48 7.67 4.38
CA GLN A 116 6.65 8.55 5.53
C GLN A 116 5.57 8.29 6.60
N VAL A 117 5.82 8.70 7.85
CA VAL A 117 4.88 8.53 8.97
C VAL A 117 3.54 9.26 8.74
N ASN A 118 3.53 10.31 7.93
CA ASN A 118 2.33 11.06 7.53
C ASN A 118 1.63 10.51 6.28
N ALA A 119 2.18 9.48 5.63
CA ALA A 119 1.62 8.92 4.40
C ALA A 119 0.18 8.43 4.59
N SER A 120 -0.61 8.45 3.51
CA SER A 120 -2.00 7.99 3.57
C SER A 120 -2.09 6.52 4.01
N GLY A 121 -3.07 6.21 4.87
CA GLY A 121 -3.35 4.83 5.26
C GLY A 121 -3.78 3.96 4.08
N SER A 122 -4.37 4.56 3.05
CA SER A 122 -4.77 3.85 1.84
C SER A 122 -3.59 3.25 1.07
N ILE A 123 -2.44 3.92 1.05
CA ILE A 123 -1.23 3.44 0.37
C ILE A 123 -0.71 2.19 1.09
N MET A 124 -0.55 2.25 2.42
CA MET A 124 -0.12 1.09 3.21
C MET A 124 -1.08 -0.11 3.05
N ASN A 125 -2.39 0.14 3.03
CA ASN A 125 -3.39 -0.90 2.80
C ASN A 125 -3.30 -1.50 1.39
N ALA A 126 -3.04 -0.69 0.37
CA ALA A 126 -2.87 -1.17 -1.00
C ALA A 126 -1.64 -2.09 -1.11
N LEU A 127 -0.51 -1.69 -0.52
CA LEU A 127 0.71 -2.51 -0.51
C LEU A 127 0.51 -3.83 0.25
N LEU A 128 -0.12 -3.78 1.43
CA LEU A 128 -0.43 -4.98 2.22
C LEU A 128 -1.31 -5.98 1.46
N LYS A 129 -2.24 -5.50 0.61
CA LYS A 129 -3.11 -6.35 -0.21
C LYS A 129 -2.37 -7.12 -1.29
N CYS A 130 -1.22 -6.64 -1.75
CA CYS A 130 -0.41 -7.33 -2.77
C CYS A 130 0.44 -8.45 -2.17
N LEU A 131 0.76 -8.39 -0.87
CA LEU A 131 1.69 -9.33 -0.23
C LEU A 131 1.25 -10.81 -0.28
N PRO A 132 -0.03 -11.16 -0.08
CA PRO A 132 -0.46 -12.56 -0.15
C PRO A 132 -0.21 -13.20 -1.51
N GLU A 133 -0.41 -12.46 -2.61
CA GLU A 133 -0.15 -12.94 -3.97
C GLU A 133 1.36 -13.15 -4.20
N LEU A 134 2.22 -12.31 -3.64
CA LEU A 134 3.66 -12.54 -3.68
C LEU A 134 4.06 -13.76 -2.84
N GLU A 135 3.54 -13.87 -1.63
CA GLU A 135 3.84 -14.99 -0.72
C GLU A 135 3.45 -16.34 -1.33
N SER A 136 2.31 -16.42 -2.03
CA SER A 136 1.89 -17.65 -2.71
C SER A 136 2.80 -18.08 -3.87
N HIS A 137 3.60 -17.16 -4.41
CA HIS A 137 4.59 -17.42 -5.46
C HIS A 137 6.02 -17.60 -4.89
N GLY A 138 6.16 -17.63 -3.55
CA GLY A 138 7.41 -17.94 -2.87
C GLY A 138 8.26 -16.75 -2.49
N PHE A 139 7.73 -15.54 -2.53
CA PHE A 139 8.44 -14.37 -2.06
C PHE A 139 8.43 -14.32 -0.53
N GLU A 140 9.59 -14.03 0.07
CA GLU A 140 9.71 -13.82 1.52
C GLU A 140 9.38 -12.35 1.82
N ILE A 141 8.19 -12.10 2.39
CA ILE A 141 7.64 -10.75 2.57
C ILE A 141 7.35 -10.40 4.03
N LYS A 142 7.80 -11.22 5.00
CA LYS A 142 7.56 -10.97 6.43
C LYS A 142 8.09 -9.64 6.90
N ASP A 143 9.30 -9.26 6.48
CA ASP A 143 9.92 -8.00 6.90
C ASP A 143 9.16 -6.78 6.35
N VAL A 144 8.80 -6.85 5.06
CA VAL A 144 7.97 -5.81 4.40
C VAL A 144 6.61 -5.69 5.07
N ARG A 145 5.94 -6.83 5.34
CA ARG A 145 4.65 -6.87 6.04
C ARG A 145 4.75 -6.24 7.43
N SER A 146 5.75 -6.65 8.21
CA SER A 146 5.97 -6.17 9.58
C SER A 146 6.18 -4.66 9.59
N ARG A 147 7.06 -4.17 8.71
CA ARG A 147 7.32 -2.73 8.55
C ARG A 147 6.05 -1.94 8.23
N LEU A 148 5.22 -2.42 7.29
CA LEU A 148 3.96 -1.75 6.94
C LEU A 148 2.97 -1.71 8.11
N LEU A 149 2.87 -2.79 8.90
CA LEU A 149 1.99 -2.85 10.07
C LEU A 149 2.47 -1.96 11.23
N GLU A 150 3.78 -1.92 11.47
CA GLU A 150 4.40 -1.01 12.45
C GLU A 150 4.15 0.45 12.09
N MET A 151 4.27 0.80 10.80
CA MET A 151 3.98 2.14 10.31
C MET A 151 2.51 2.52 10.51
N GLN A 152 1.56 1.60 10.24
CA GLN A 152 0.15 1.84 10.53
C GLN A 152 -0.11 2.08 12.01
N THR A 153 0.53 1.28 12.87
CA THR A 153 0.39 1.39 14.33
C THR A 153 0.94 2.72 14.84
N THR A 154 2.13 3.11 14.38
CA THR A 154 2.77 4.38 14.70
C THR A 154 1.91 5.56 14.28
N LYS A 155 1.32 5.50 13.07
CA LYS A 155 0.42 6.54 12.57
C LYS A 155 -0.82 6.70 13.46
N LYS A 156 -1.51 5.60 13.79
CA LYS A 156 -2.69 5.63 14.67
C LYS A 156 -2.36 6.19 16.05
N SER A 157 -1.21 5.79 16.61
CA SER A 157 -0.72 6.33 17.88
C SER A 157 -0.51 7.85 17.81
N ARG A 158 0.10 8.35 16.73
CA ARG A 158 0.30 9.79 16.51
C ARG A 158 -1.01 10.55 16.43
N GLU A 159 -1.99 10.06 15.67
CA GLU A 159 -3.32 10.67 15.54
C GLU A 159 -4.05 10.74 16.88
N HIS A 160 -3.94 9.69 17.69
CA HIS A 160 -4.47 9.65 19.06
C HIS A 160 -3.80 10.68 19.97
N LEU A 161 -2.47 10.75 19.96
CA LEU A 161 -1.72 11.73 20.75
C LEU A 161 -2.03 13.16 20.31
N GLN A 162 -2.19 13.41 19.02
CA GLN A 162 -2.57 14.73 18.49
C GLN A 162 -3.95 15.14 18.99
N THR A 163 -4.91 14.21 19.03
CA THR A 163 -6.24 14.46 19.58
C THR A 163 -6.19 14.83 21.07
N LYS A 164 -5.39 14.09 21.85
CA LYS A 164 -5.17 14.39 23.27
C LYS A 164 -4.50 15.75 23.48
N LEU A 165 -3.51 16.09 22.66
CA LEU A 165 -2.81 17.36 22.72
C LEU A 165 -3.77 18.53 22.50
N GLU A 166 -4.63 18.46 21.49
CA GLU A 166 -5.62 19.52 21.25
C GLU A 166 -6.64 19.63 22.39
N LYS A 167 -7.04 18.51 23.01
CA LYS A 167 -7.90 18.54 24.20
C LYS A 167 -7.24 19.29 25.37
N VAL A 168 -6.00 18.93 25.71
CA VAL A 168 -5.25 19.57 26.80
C VAL A 168 -5.04 21.07 26.52
N LYS A 169 -4.74 21.42 25.27
CA LYS A 169 -4.59 22.82 24.85
C LYS A 169 -5.89 23.61 25.02
N CYS A 170 -7.05 23.02 24.76
CA CYS A 170 -8.34 23.64 25.05
C CYS A 170 -8.56 23.81 26.55
N GLU A 171 -8.26 22.79 27.36
CA GLU A 171 -8.38 22.85 28.83
C GLU A 171 -7.51 23.97 29.43
N ILE A 172 -6.25 24.09 28.99
CA ILE A 172 -5.33 25.17 29.41
C ILE A 172 -5.90 26.55 29.05
N LYS A 173 -6.46 26.72 27.85
CA LYS A 173 -7.05 27.98 27.42
C LYS A 173 -8.25 28.37 28.28
N MET A 174 -9.14 27.42 28.59
CA MET A 174 -10.29 27.66 29.47
C MET A 174 -9.84 28.05 30.88
N GLY A 175 -8.92 27.28 31.47
CA GLY A 175 -8.37 27.57 32.79
C GLY A 175 -7.66 28.93 32.87
N THR A 176 -6.94 29.31 31.82
CA THR A 176 -6.30 30.65 31.73
C THR A 176 -7.36 31.75 31.70
N HIS A 177 -8.41 31.60 30.88
CA HIS A 177 -9.50 32.57 30.81
C HIS A 177 -10.26 32.69 32.15
N GLU A 178 -10.56 31.57 32.81
CA GLU A 178 -11.19 31.54 34.13
C GLU A 178 -10.31 32.22 35.19
N GLY A 179 -9.00 31.96 35.19
CA GLY A 179 -8.04 32.63 36.06
C GLY A 179 -8.05 34.15 35.88
N THR A 180 -7.98 34.63 34.63
CA THR A 180 -8.04 36.09 34.36
C THR A 180 -9.35 36.73 34.81
N LYS A 181 -10.46 36.00 34.78
CA LYS A 181 -11.74 36.49 35.26
C LYS A 181 -11.75 36.60 36.79
N ILE A 182 -11.26 35.59 37.49
CA ILE A 182 -11.13 35.59 38.96
C ILE A 182 -10.21 36.74 39.41
N ASP A 183 -9.08 36.94 38.73
CA ASP A 183 -8.15 38.03 39.04
C ASP A 183 -8.82 39.40 38.93
N ALA A 184 -9.63 39.61 37.87
CA ALA A 184 -10.38 40.85 37.69
C ALA A 184 -11.43 41.07 38.80
N GLU A 185 -12.18 40.02 39.18
CA GLU A 185 -13.16 40.07 40.27
C GLU A 185 -12.49 40.33 41.63
N LEU A 186 -11.30 39.77 41.85
CA LEU A 186 -10.51 40.00 43.06
C LEU A 186 -10.02 41.45 43.15
N ILE A 187 -9.51 42.01 42.04
CA ILE A 187 -9.07 43.41 41.98
C ILE A 187 -10.24 44.35 42.31
N ASP A 188 -11.40 44.16 41.68
CA ASP A 188 -12.62 44.94 41.94
C ASP A 188 -13.06 44.83 43.41
N SER A 189 -12.97 43.63 44.00
CA SER A 189 -13.29 43.42 45.42
C SER A 189 -12.31 44.14 46.36
N ILE A 190 -11.02 44.13 46.05
CA ILE A 190 -9.98 44.85 46.82
C ILE A 190 -10.22 46.36 46.77
N GLU A 191 -10.58 46.92 45.60
CA GLU A 191 -10.91 48.34 45.46
C GLU A 191 -12.10 48.72 46.34
N LYS A 192 -13.19 47.94 46.30
CA LYS A 192 -14.37 48.17 47.14
C LYS A 192 -14.06 48.13 48.64
N ILE A 193 -13.20 47.21 49.08
CA ILE A 193 -12.79 47.13 50.50
C ILE A 193 -12.05 48.42 50.90
N LYS A 194 -11.11 48.89 50.08
CA LYS A 194 -10.35 50.13 50.36
C LYS A 194 -11.27 51.34 50.47
N ASP A 195 -12.26 51.46 49.59
CA ASP A 195 -13.23 52.56 49.62
C ASP A 195 -14.05 52.54 50.91
N LEU A 196 -14.49 51.35 51.36
CA LEU A 196 -15.24 51.19 52.61
C LEU A 196 -14.40 51.53 53.84
N GLU A 197 -13.15 51.07 53.90
CA GLU A 197 -12.22 51.39 55.00
C GLU A 197 -11.94 52.90 55.08
N GLY A 198 -11.74 53.56 53.94
CA GLY A 198 -11.56 55.01 53.87
C GLY A 198 -12.77 55.78 54.40
N ASN A 199 -13.98 55.35 54.00
CA ASN A 199 -15.22 55.97 54.48
C ASN A 199 -15.45 55.75 55.98
N ALA A 200 -15.10 54.58 56.52
CA ALA A 200 -15.21 54.30 57.95
C ALA A 200 -14.28 55.22 58.78
N TYR A 201 -13.03 55.42 58.33
CA TYR A 201 -12.07 56.29 59.00
C TYR A 201 -12.53 57.76 59.05
N ILE A 202 -13.11 58.28 57.97
CA ILE A 202 -13.66 59.64 57.92
C ILE A 202 -14.84 59.80 58.90
N ASN A 203 -15.70 58.79 59.00
CA ASN A 203 -16.86 58.82 59.89
C ASN A 203 -16.49 58.75 61.38
N GLU A 204 -15.34 58.16 61.74
CA GLU A 204 -14.85 58.12 63.12
C GLU A 204 -14.15 59.41 63.56
N GLN A 205 -13.51 60.15 62.64
CA GLN A 205 -12.83 61.43 62.93
C GLN A 205 -13.77 62.65 62.92
N GLY A 206 -15.02 62.47 62.44
CA GLY A 206 -16.06 63.51 62.39
C GLY A 206 -17.06 63.52 63.54
N LYS A 207 -16.86 62.70 64.57
CA LYS A 207 -17.63 62.68 65.83
C LYS A 207 -16.88 63.39 66.95
#